data_AF-A0A351UKP7-F1
#
_entry.id   AF-A0A351UKP7-F1
#
_cell.length_a   1.000
_cell.length_b   1.000
_cell.length_c   1.000
_cell.angle_alpha   90.00
_cell.angle_beta   90.00
_cell.angle_gamma   90.00
#
_symmetry.space_group_name_H-M   'P 1'
#
loop_
_entity.id
_entity.type
_entity.pdbx_description
1 polymer ?
#
loop_
_entity_poly.entity_id
_entity_poly.type
_entity_poly.pdbx_seq_one_letter_code
_entity_poly.pdbx_strand_id
1 'polypeptide(L)'
;MRWTVKEWLNETYKAKKAGGLTAYIYRALNWPDFYRHSGAPAYEVKYGGTTIALIRFEGKGATVSAFAAAARFPEISDLDLVELALWVSKLRGASLSLN
;
A
#
# COMPACT_ATOMS: atom_id res chain seq x y z
N MET A 1 -6.55 2.97 -15.90
CA MET A 1 -7.04 2.37 -14.64
C MET A 1 -7.05 3.47 -13.59
N ARG A 2 -8.03 3.50 -12.67
CA ARG A 2 -8.12 4.55 -11.63
C ARG A 2 -8.58 3.92 -10.32
N TRP A 3 -7.64 3.60 -9.45
CA TRP A 3 -7.94 3.43 -8.03
C TRP A 3 -8.22 4.81 -7.43
N THR A 4 -9.24 4.89 -6.58
CA THR A 4 -9.48 6.04 -5.71
C THR A 4 -9.08 5.64 -4.31
N VAL A 5 -8.04 6.27 -3.78
CA VAL A 5 -7.49 5.98 -2.46
C VAL A 5 -7.79 7.14 -1.53
N LYS A 6 -8.36 6.84 -0.37
CA LYS A 6 -8.62 7.82 0.69
C LYS A 6 -8.03 7.30 2.00
N GLU A 7 -7.48 8.21 2.79
CA GLU A 7 -7.14 7.90 4.18
C GLU A 7 -8.43 7.60 4.94
N TRP A 8 -8.41 6.54 5.74
CA TRP A 8 -9.57 6.08 6.52
C TRP A 8 -9.29 6.18 8.03
N LEU A 9 -8.09 5.84 8.45
CA LEU A 9 -7.53 6.08 9.79
C LEU A 9 -6.09 6.57 9.60
N ASN A 10 -5.45 7.07 10.67
CA ASN A 10 -4.07 7.56 10.60
C ASN A 10 -3.15 6.52 9.94
N GLU A 11 -2.51 6.91 8.83
CA GLU A 11 -1.63 6.05 8.02
C GLU A 11 -2.27 4.73 7.57
N THR A 12 -3.59 4.74 7.38
CA THR A 12 -4.38 3.61 6.90
C THR A 12 -5.29 4.07 5.79
N TYR A 13 -5.23 3.40 4.63
CA TYR A 13 -5.91 3.84 3.42
C TYR A 13 -6.90 2.80 2.93
N LYS A 14 -8.01 3.29 2.37
CA LYS A 14 -9.00 2.49 1.66
C LYS A 14 -8.94 2.82 0.19
N ALA A 15 -8.70 1.80 -0.63
CA ALA A 15 -8.63 1.91 -2.07
C ALA A 15 -9.85 1.26 -2.73
N LYS A 16 -10.47 1.97 -3.67
CA LYS A 16 -11.59 1.46 -4.48
C LYS A 16 -11.28 1.57 -5.97
N LYS A 17 -11.47 0.48 -6.72
CA LYS A 17 -11.35 0.46 -8.20
C LYS A 17 -12.74 0.55 -8.83
N ALA A 18 -12.81 1.04 -10.07
CA ALA A 18 -14.00 0.85 -10.90
C ALA A 18 -14.31 -0.65 -11.01
N GLY A 19 -15.59 -1.02 -10.88
CA GLY A 19 -16.02 -2.44 -10.80
C GLY A 19 -16.18 -2.98 -9.38
N GLY A 20 -16.02 -2.16 -8.34
CA GLY A 20 -16.38 -2.52 -6.95
C GLY A 20 -15.26 -3.14 -6.13
N LEU A 21 -14.09 -3.39 -6.73
CA LEU A 21 -12.94 -3.94 -6.00
C LEU A 21 -12.52 -2.97 -4.88
N THR A 22 -12.32 -3.52 -3.69
CA THR A 22 -11.91 -2.76 -2.51
C THR A 22 -10.68 -3.40 -1.89
N ALA A 23 -9.61 -2.62 -1.78
CA ALA A 23 -8.39 -3.01 -1.07
C ALA A 23 -8.17 -2.07 0.13
N TYR A 24 -7.49 -2.59 1.14
CA TYR A 24 -7.15 -1.86 2.35
C TYR A 24 -5.64 -1.84 2.51
N ILE A 25 -5.09 -0.70 2.88
CA ILE A 25 -3.64 -0.51 2.98
C ILE A 25 -3.33 -0.07 4.40
N TYR A 26 -2.60 -0.89 5.13
CA TYR A 26 -2.31 -0.66 6.55
C TYR A 26 -0.82 -0.44 6.74
N ARG A 27 -0.43 0.43 7.68
CA ARG A 27 0.97 0.49 8.11
C ARG A 27 1.39 -0.89 8.64
N ALA A 28 2.46 -1.43 8.10
CA ALA A 28 3.03 -2.69 8.51
C ALA A 28 3.69 -2.52 9.88
N LEU A 29 3.38 -3.39 10.84
CA LEU A 29 3.94 -3.39 12.20
C LEU A 29 5.07 -4.42 12.38
N ASN A 30 5.80 -4.73 11.31
CA ASN A 30 6.90 -5.68 11.39
C ASN A 30 8.17 -4.98 11.94
N TRP A 31 8.33 -5.01 13.26
CA TRP A 31 9.44 -4.38 13.99
C TRP A 31 10.84 -4.78 13.50
N PRO A 32 11.14 -6.08 13.30
CA PRO A 32 12.42 -6.51 12.70
C PRO A 32 12.69 -5.91 11.31
N ASP A 33 11.66 -5.75 10.49
CA ASP A 33 11.77 -5.16 9.16
C ASP A 33 12.04 -3.65 9.24
N PHE A 34 11.37 -2.96 10.16
CA PHE A 34 11.56 -1.54 10.41
C PHE A 34 13.03 -1.17 10.70
N TYR A 35 13.71 -1.92 11.58
CA TYR A 35 15.12 -1.65 11.89
C TYR A 35 16.08 -2.01 10.75
N ARG A 36 15.78 -3.05 9.97
CA ARG A 36 16.59 -3.44 8.79
C ARG A 36 16.56 -2.38 7.69
N HIS A 37 15.50 -1.60 7.61
CA HIS A 37 15.30 -0.57 6.60
C HIS A 37 15.39 0.85 7.19
N SER A 38 16.20 1.07 8.24
CA SER A 38 16.49 2.39 8.82
C SER A 38 15.23 3.17 9.27
N GLY A 39 14.20 2.45 9.72
CA GLY A 39 12.93 3.05 10.13
C GLY A 39 12.03 3.48 8.97
N ALA A 40 12.30 3.02 7.75
CA ALA A 40 11.45 3.25 6.59
C ALA A 40 10.02 2.73 6.83
N PRO A 41 8.98 3.54 6.56
CA PRO A 41 7.61 3.08 6.71
C PRO A 41 7.27 2.08 5.61
N ALA A 42 6.61 0.99 6.02
CA ALA A 42 6.10 -0.05 5.14
C ALA A 42 4.58 -0.18 5.31
N TYR A 43 3.92 -0.64 4.25
CA TYR A 43 2.47 -0.79 4.19
C TYR A 43 2.07 -2.12 3.59
N GLU A 44 1.15 -2.81 4.23
CA GLU A 44 0.54 -4.05 3.74
C GLU A 44 -0.71 -3.74 2.92
N VAL A 45 -0.79 -4.28 1.72
CA VAL A 45 -2.00 -4.26 0.88
C VAL A 45 -2.81 -5.51 1.17
N LYS A 46 -4.04 -5.33 1.67
CA LYS A 46 -5.01 -6.39 1.95
C LYS A 46 -6.17 -6.36 0.98
N TYR A 47 -6.52 -7.53 0.46
CA TYR A 47 -7.65 -7.75 -0.42
C TYR A 47 -8.33 -9.08 -0.08
N GLY A 48 -9.66 -9.11 -0.04
CA GLY A 48 -10.41 -10.31 0.37
C GLY A 48 -10.00 -10.85 1.75
N GLY A 49 -9.59 -9.98 2.68
CA GLY A 49 -9.08 -10.37 4.01
C GLY A 49 -7.64 -10.90 4.03
N THR A 50 -6.98 -11.01 2.89
CA THR A 50 -5.63 -11.57 2.76
C THR A 50 -4.61 -10.47 2.44
N THR A 51 -3.42 -10.52 3.04
CA THR A 51 -2.31 -9.64 2.63
C THR A 51 -1.71 -10.13 1.32
N ILE A 52 -1.79 -9.30 0.28
CA ILE A 52 -1.37 -9.65 -1.09
C ILE A 52 -0.07 -8.96 -1.51
N ALA A 53 0.31 -7.85 -0.87
CA ALA A 53 1.55 -7.16 -1.20
C ALA A 53 2.09 -6.34 -0.02
N LEU A 54 3.37 -5.99 -0.10
CA LEU A 54 4.07 -5.07 0.78
C LEU A 54 4.62 -3.90 -0.04
N ILE A 55 4.38 -2.67 0.44
CA ILE A 55 4.93 -1.44 -0.12
C ILE A 55 5.95 -0.91 0.89
N ARG A 56 7.20 -0.73 0.49
CA ARG A 56 8.25 -0.11 1.32
C ARG A 56 8.68 1.21 0.71
N PHE A 57 8.78 2.26 1.52
CA PHE A 57 9.28 3.57 1.07
C PHE A 57 10.76 3.73 1.42
N GLU A 58 11.63 3.69 0.42
CA GLU A 58 13.08 3.80 0.60
C GLU A 58 13.57 5.08 -0.11
N GLY A 59 13.96 6.09 0.68
CA GLY A 59 14.37 7.39 0.16
C GLY A 59 13.24 8.11 -0.60
N LYS A 60 13.46 8.41 -1.89
CA LYS A 60 12.47 9.06 -2.77
C LYS A 60 11.58 8.06 -3.53
N GLY A 61 11.81 6.76 -3.35
CA GLY A 61 11.13 5.70 -4.10
C GLY A 61 10.22 4.82 -3.24
N ALA A 62 9.53 3.90 -3.90
CA ALA A 62 8.78 2.84 -3.26
C ALA A 62 9.07 1.50 -3.94
N THR A 63 9.31 0.47 -3.15
CA THR A 63 9.42 -0.92 -3.60
C THR A 63 8.11 -1.63 -3.31
N VAL A 64 7.55 -2.31 -4.32
CA VAL A 64 6.32 -3.10 -4.20
C VAL A 64 6.66 -4.56 -4.37
N SER A 65 6.31 -5.37 -3.37
CA SER A 65 6.55 -6.82 -3.37
C SER A 65 5.22 -7.55 -3.24
N ALA A 66 4.78 -8.20 -4.32
CA ALA A 66 3.62 -9.08 -4.27
C ALA A 66 3.95 -10.36 -3.50
N PHE A 67 3.02 -10.82 -2.65
CA PHE A 67 3.12 -12.11 -1.99
C PHE A 67 2.52 -13.22 -2.86
N ALA A 68 2.89 -14.47 -2.59
CA ALA A 68 2.32 -15.63 -3.28
C ALA A 68 0.79 -15.69 -3.21
N ALA A 69 0.19 -15.11 -2.16
CA ALA A 69 -1.25 -14.99 -2.01
C ALA A 69 -1.92 -14.12 -3.10
N ALA A 70 -1.20 -13.17 -3.71
CA ALA A 70 -1.72 -12.34 -4.80
C ALA A 70 -2.13 -13.17 -6.03
N ALA A 71 -1.49 -14.33 -6.25
CA ALA A 71 -1.83 -15.23 -7.37
C ALA A 71 -3.27 -15.75 -7.32
N ARG A 72 -3.94 -15.68 -6.16
CA ARG A 72 -5.36 -16.05 -6.00
C ARG A 72 -6.33 -14.96 -6.49
N PHE A 73 -5.83 -13.77 -6.81
CA PHE A 73 -6.62 -12.59 -7.14
C PHE A 73 -6.15 -11.98 -8.47
N PRO A 74 -6.37 -12.67 -9.62
CA PRO A 74 -5.89 -12.22 -10.93
C PRO A 74 -6.49 -10.88 -11.38
N GLU A 75 -7.58 -10.42 -10.75
CA GLU A 75 -8.18 -9.11 -10.97
C GLU A 75 -7.34 -7.93 -10.43
N ILE A 76 -6.33 -8.22 -9.60
CA ILE A 76 -5.33 -7.26 -9.13
C ILE A 76 -4.01 -7.56 -9.81
N SER A 77 -3.64 -6.68 -10.75
CA SER A 77 -2.36 -6.76 -11.46
C SER A 77 -1.21 -6.12 -10.67
N ASP A 78 0.03 -6.42 -11.04
CA ASP A 78 1.21 -5.72 -10.50
C ASP A 78 1.14 -4.20 -10.74
N LEU A 79 0.56 -3.79 -11.87
CA LEU A 79 0.34 -2.37 -12.18
C LEU A 79 -0.66 -1.72 -11.20
N ASP A 80 -1.68 -2.46 -10.75
CA ASP A 80 -2.59 -2.00 -9.72
C ASP A 80 -1.85 -1.78 -8.39
N LEU A 81 -0.97 -2.71 -7.99
CA LEU A 81 -0.18 -2.58 -6.77
C LEU A 81 0.78 -1.37 -6.82
N VAL A 82 1.38 -1.11 -7.98
CA VAL A 82 2.19 0.10 -8.21
C VAL A 82 1.35 1.37 -8.13
N GLU A 83 0.16 1.39 -8.73
CA GLU A 83 -0.76 2.52 -8.64
C GLU A 83 -1.15 2.82 -7.18
N LEU A 84 -1.42 1.77 -6.39
CA LEU A 84 -1.70 1.91 -4.96
C LEU A 84 -0.51 2.50 -4.19
N ALA A 85 0.72 2.07 -4.49
CA ALA A 85 1.93 2.62 -3.87
C ALA A 85 2.13 4.11 -4.19
N LEU A 86 1.87 4.53 -5.43
CA LEU A 86 1.93 5.95 -5.83
C LEU A 86 0.90 6.78 -5.07
N TRP A 87 -0.32 6.26 -4.91
CA TRP A 87 -1.36 6.91 -4.13
C TRP A 87 -0.96 7.09 -2.66
N VAL A 88 -0.42 6.03 -2.04
CA VAL A 88 0.06 6.10 -0.66
C VAL A 88 1.19 7.11 -0.54
N SER A 89 2.14 7.12 -1.48
CA SER A 89 3.23 8.11 -1.52
C SER A 89 2.70 9.54 -1.52
N LYS A 90 1.71 9.81 -2.38
CA LYS A 90 1.09 11.11 -2.51
C LYS A 90 0.37 11.54 -1.23
N LEU A 91 -0.42 10.64 -0.64
CA LEU A 91 -1.18 10.94 0.58
C LEU A 91 -0.23 11.19 1.77
N ARG A 92 0.82 10.38 1.92
CA ARG A 92 1.85 10.61 2.94
C ARG A 92 2.56 11.95 2.79
N GLY A 93 2.94 12.32 1.57
CA GLY A 93 3.57 13.61 1.30
C GLY A 93 2.66 14.78 1.65
N ALA A 94 1.36 14.67 1.37
CA ALA A 94 0.38 15.68 1.77
C ALA A 94 0.27 15.81 3.30
N SER A 95 0.19 14.69 4.03
CA SER A 95 0.12 14.69 5.50
C SER A 95 1.39 15.26 6.16
N LEU A 96 2.56 15.04 5.58
CA LEU A 96 3.83 15.62 6.06
C LEU A 96 3.95 17.13 5.78
N SER A 97 3.29 17.64 4.73
CA SER A 97 3.34 19.07 4.37
C SER A 97 2.35 19.92 5.18
N LEU A 98 1.43 19.28 5.91
CA LEU A 98 0.40 19.89 6.75
C LEU A 98 0.84 20.03 8.22
N ASN A 99 2.01 19.50 8.59
CA ASN A 99 2.64 19.63 9.90
C ASN A 99 3.89 20.49 9.79
#